data_AF-A0A955HQ08-F1
#
_entry.id   AF-A0A955HQ08-F1
#
_cell.length_a   1.000
_cell.length_b   1.000
_cell.length_c   1.000
_cell.angle_alpha   90.00
_cell.angle_beta   90.00
_cell.angle_gamma   90.00
#
_symmetry.space_group_name_H-M   'P 1'
#
loop_
_entity.id
_entity.type
_entity.pdbx_description
1 polymer ?
#
loop_
_entity_poly.entity_id
_entity_poly.type
_entity_poly.pdbx_seq_one_letter_code
_entity_poly.pdbx_strand_id
1 'polypeptide(L)'
;MKTTISTPRQKQPCAINSVAIFGSADVDERHPLYREAFSIARFLAYQGKTVVDGGGPGTMDAATKGAESADGNTIAVTFYPKDMPEFEGRYFENNVDTEIKTANYIERMFGLMDVSDAVICMQGGTGTLSEWATAWLLAHLYYGNHKPLILYGSFWHEVMSVMNTHFFIGEKENTVYRIADNLEELHEALWLFEQEIAQRCQTTAKQGAAVSQVLKKPFSQSLTAALKGAYV
;
A
#
# COMPACT_ATOMS: atom_id res chain seq x y z
N MET A 1 14.35 -22.09 25.90
CA MET A 1 14.86 -20.72 25.66
C MET A 1 14.15 -20.21 24.42
N LYS A 2 13.26 -19.20 24.51
CA LYS A 2 12.58 -18.65 23.33
C LYS A 2 13.51 -17.61 22.70
N THR A 3 14.03 -17.89 21.52
CA THR A 3 14.82 -16.93 20.76
C THR A 3 13.87 -15.88 20.20
N THR A 4 13.92 -14.67 20.75
CA THR A 4 13.18 -13.54 20.21
C THR A 4 13.92 -13.03 18.99
N ILE A 5 13.41 -13.35 17.80
CA ILE A 5 13.86 -12.74 16.56
C ILE A 5 13.22 -11.36 16.49
N SER A 6 14.01 -10.30 16.51
CA SER A 6 13.51 -8.95 16.25
C SER A 6 13.26 -8.79 14.76
N THR A 7 11.99 -8.69 14.36
CA THR A 7 11.64 -8.26 13.01
C THR A 7 11.98 -6.78 12.82
N PRO A 8 12.38 -6.35 11.61
CA PRO A 8 12.61 -4.95 11.31
C PRO A 8 11.40 -4.10 11.69
N ARG A 9 11.65 -2.90 12.21
CA ARG A 9 10.60 -1.94 12.55
C ARG A 9 9.81 -1.60 11.28
N GLN A 10 8.50 -1.80 11.31
CA GLN A 10 7.60 -1.43 10.22
C GLN A 10 7.87 0.02 9.79
N LYS A 11 8.18 0.24 8.50
CA LYS A 11 8.23 1.59 7.94
C LYS A 11 6.83 2.20 8.09
N GLN A 12 6.73 3.26 8.89
CA GLN A 12 5.58 4.15 8.88
C GLN A 12 6.00 5.40 8.13
N PRO A 13 5.82 5.44 6.80
CA PRO A 13 6.22 6.58 6.00
C PRO A 13 5.33 7.79 6.35
N CYS A 14 5.94 8.98 6.44
CA CYS A 14 5.22 10.23 6.66
C CYS A 14 4.79 10.94 5.37
N ALA A 15 5.01 10.29 4.23
CA ALA A 15 4.65 10.75 2.90
C ALA A 15 4.45 9.53 1.99
N ILE A 16 3.71 9.69 0.91
CA ILE A 16 3.54 8.66 -0.13
C ILE A 16 4.60 8.88 -1.20
N ASN A 17 5.66 8.06 -1.22
CA ASN A 17 6.76 8.17 -2.18
C ASN A 17 6.71 7.09 -3.25
N SER A 18 6.14 5.93 -2.95
CA SER A 18 5.94 4.84 -3.91
C SER A 18 4.49 4.38 -3.94
N VAL A 19 3.97 4.09 -5.13
CA VAL A 19 2.58 3.68 -5.32
C VAL A 19 2.52 2.44 -6.18
N ALA A 20 1.93 1.37 -5.65
CA ALA A 20 1.65 0.17 -6.42
C ALA A 20 0.37 0.32 -7.24
N ILE A 21 0.43 -0.06 -8.51
CA ILE A 21 -0.73 -0.16 -9.39
C ILE A 21 -0.97 -1.64 -9.71
N PHE A 22 -2.15 -2.13 -9.34
CA PHE A 22 -2.59 -3.49 -9.62
C PHE A 22 -3.73 -3.47 -10.64
N GLY A 23 -3.71 -4.39 -11.61
CA GLY A 23 -4.74 -4.46 -12.64
C GLY A 23 -4.55 -5.63 -13.60
N SER A 24 -5.35 -5.63 -14.67
CA SER A 24 -5.37 -6.69 -15.68
C SER A 24 -4.05 -6.82 -16.45
N ALA A 25 -3.64 -8.07 -16.73
CA ALA A 25 -2.62 -8.41 -17.71
C ALA A 25 -3.19 -8.50 -19.14
N ASP A 26 -4.51 -8.70 -19.27
CA ASP A 26 -5.19 -9.06 -20.52
C ASP A 26 -5.77 -7.86 -21.28
N VAL A 27 -5.09 -6.71 -21.23
CA VAL A 27 -5.50 -5.48 -21.93
C VAL A 27 -4.38 -4.96 -22.82
N ASP A 28 -4.73 -4.43 -23.99
CA ASP A 28 -3.77 -3.79 -24.91
C ASP A 28 -3.84 -2.26 -24.83
N GLU A 29 -2.93 -1.59 -25.52
CA GLU A 29 -2.80 -0.12 -25.60
C GLU A 29 -4.04 0.62 -26.12
N ARG A 30 -4.96 -0.09 -26.79
CA ARG A 30 -6.22 0.47 -27.29
C ARG A 30 -7.32 0.39 -26.25
N HIS A 31 -7.20 -0.49 -25.26
CA HIS A 31 -8.17 -0.66 -24.20
C HIS A 31 -8.21 0.56 -23.27
N PRO A 32 -9.40 1.06 -22.87
CA PRO A 32 -9.52 2.20 -21.96
C PRO A 32 -8.72 2.04 -20.66
N LEU A 33 -8.82 0.86 -20.02
CA LEU A 33 -8.08 0.54 -18.80
C LEU A 33 -6.56 0.72 -18.92
N TYR A 34 -5.97 0.36 -20.07
CA TYR A 34 -4.54 0.56 -20.31
C TYR A 34 -4.21 2.06 -20.31
N ARG A 35 -5.01 2.86 -21.01
CA ARG A 35 -4.80 4.32 -21.10
C ARG A 35 -5.00 5.02 -19.76
N GLU A 36 -5.93 4.53 -18.94
CA GLU A 36 -6.13 5.00 -17.57
C GLU A 36 -4.93 4.68 -16.70
N ALA A 37 -4.42 3.43 -16.73
CA ALA A 37 -3.23 3.03 -15.98
C ALA A 37 -2.00 3.88 -16.37
N PHE A 38 -1.81 4.10 -17.67
CA PHE A 38 -0.78 5.01 -18.19
C PHE A 38 -0.95 6.43 -17.65
N SER A 39 -2.16 6.99 -17.70
CA SER A 39 -2.42 8.37 -17.27
C SER A 39 -2.23 8.56 -15.77
N ILE A 40 -2.67 7.58 -14.97
CA ILE A 40 -2.46 7.55 -13.52
C ILE A 40 -0.97 7.51 -13.22
N ALA A 41 -0.22 6.57 -13.81
CA ALA A 41 1.21 6.43 -13.56
C ALA A 41 2.01 7.67 -13.98
N ARG A 42 1.67 8.27 -15.12
CA ARG A 42 2.25 9.54 -15.57
C ARG A 42 2.00 10.66 -14.57
N PHE A 43 0.78 10.77 -14.03
CA PHE A 43 0.46 11.74 -12.99
C PHE A 43 1.28 11.51 -11.71
N LEU A 44 1.37 10.26 -11.24
CA LEU A 44 2.14 9.91 -10.05
C LEU A 44 3.63 10.27 -10.22
N ALA A 45 4.21 9.97 -11.38
CA ALA A 45 5.57 10.34 -11.73
C ALA A 45 5.78 11.87 -11.73
N TYR A 46 4.84 12.64 -12.29
CA TYR A 46 4.89 14.11 -12.20
C TYR A 46 4.86 14.64 -10.76
N GLN A 47 4.25 13.91 -9.83
CA GLN A 47 4.25 14.22 -8.39
C GLN A 47 5.51 13.71 -7.68
N GLY A 48 6.51 13.22 -8.41
CA GLY A 48 7.76 12.68 -7.87
C GLY A 48 7.61 11.32 -7.19
N LYS A 49 6.51 10.61 -7.44
CA LYS A 49 6.25 9.28 -6.86
C LYS A 49 6.83 8.19 -7.75
N THR A 50 7.43 7.18 -7.13
CA THR A 50 7.90 5.97 -7.80
C THR A 50 6.70 5.06 -8.08
N VAL A 51 6.57 4.57 -9.31
CA VAL A 51 5.51 3.63 -9.68
C VAL A 51 6.01 2.20 -9.45
N VAL A 52 5.19 1.39 -8.79
CA VAL A 52 5.48 -0.01 -8.49
C VAL A 52 4.47 -0.89 -9.22
N ASP A 53 4.95 -1.92 -9.91
CA ASP A 53 4.07 -2.91 -10.55
C ASP A 53 4.67 -4.33 -10.54
N GLY A 54 3.98 -5.26 -11.18
CA GLY A 54 4.29 -6.68 -11.18
C GLY A 54 5.22 -7.17 -12.31
N GLY A 55 5.67 -6.29 -13.19
CA GLY A 55 6.54 -6.54 -14.35
C GLY A 55 5.88 -7.32 -15.50
N GLY A 56 4.54 -7.36 -15.54
CA GLY A 56 3.78 -8.06 -16.57
C GLY A 56 3.29 -7.13 -17.70
N PRO A 57 2.47 -7.67 -18.63
CA PRO A 57 1.83 -6.90 -19.69
C PRO A 57 0.62 -6.11 -19.17
N GLY A 58 -0.12 -5.48 -20.09
CA GLY A 58 -1.38 -4.82 -19.79
C GLY A 58 -1.20 -3.60 -18.89
N THR A 59 -1.97 -3.53 -17.80
CA THR A 59 -1.94 -2.39 -16.87
C THR A 59 -0.57 -2.18 -16.22
N MET A 60 0.22 -3.24 -16.02
CA MET A 60 1.58 -3.15 -15.47
C MET A 60 2.52 -2.45 -16.47
N ASP A 61 2.54 -2.92 -17.72
CA ASP A 61 3.30 -2.27 -18.80
C ASP A 61 2.86 -0.81 -19.04
N ALA A 62 1.54 -0.56 -19.01
CA ALA A 62 0.99 0.78 -19.10
C ALA A 62 1.47 1.69 -17.98
N ALA A 63 1.52 1.18 -16.75
CA ALA A 63 1.99 1.92 -15.59
C ALA A 63 3.47 2.29 -15.72
N THR A 64 4.32 1.32 -16.09
CA THR A 64 5.75 1.59 -16.33
C THR A 64 5.93 2.64 -17.42
N LYS A 65 5.34 2.47 -18.61
CA LYS A 65 5.44 3.44 -19.71
C LYS A 65 4.88 4.82 -19.34
N GLY A 66 3.81 4.85 -18.56
CA GLY A 66 3.20 6.08 -18.05
C GLY A 66 4.18 6.86 -17.19
N ALA A 67 4.83 6.19 -16.24
CA ALA A 67 5.82 6.79 -15.36
C ALA A 67 7.06 7.29 -16.14
N GLU A 68 7.61 6.46 -17.03
CA GLU A 68 8.76 6.80 -17.87
C GLU A 68 8.48 8.02 -18.77
N SER A 69 7.25 8.17 -19.28
CA SER A 69 6.85 9.31 -20.11
C SER A 69 6.91 10.67 -19.40
N ALA A 70 7.05 10.67 -18.07
CA ALA A 70 7.25 11.84 -17.23
C ALA A 70 8.59 11.81 -16.47
N ASP A 71 9.58 11.04 -16.98
CA ASP A 71 10.91 10.87 -16.37
C ASP A 71 10.84 10.37 -14.90
N GLY A 72 9.81 9.59 -14.58
CA GLY A 72 9.59 9.01 -13.25
C GLY A 72 10.29 7.67 -13.05
N ASN A 73 10.52 7.30 -11.78
CA ASN A 73 11.15 6.02 -11.43
C ASN A 73 10.13 4.87 -11.37
N THR A 74 10.58 3.68 -11.74
CA THR A 74 9.78 2.45 -11.76
C THR A 74 10.42 1.29 -11.00
N ILE A 75 9.60 0.48 -10.33
CA ILE A 75 10.02 -0.75 -9.66
C ILE A 75 9.07 -1.89 -10.05
N ALA A 76 9.60 -3.01 -10.52
CA ALA A 76 8.83 -4.25 -10.66
C ALA A 76 9.21 -5.27 -9.58
N VAL A 77 8.20 -5.94 -9.01
CA VAL A 77 8.41 -7.16 -8.23
C VAL A 77 7.93 -8.36 -9.05
N THR A 78 8.89 -9.06 -9.62
CA THR A 78 8.68 -10.07 -10.66
C THR A 78 8.78 -11.49 -10.13
N PHE A 79 8.06 -12.40 -10.78
CA PHE A 79 7.91 -13.78 -10.31
C PHE A 79 8.72 -14.79 -11.13
N TYR A 80 9.56 -15.57 -10.45
CA TYR A 80 10.48 -16.56 -11.03
C TYR A 80 10.24 -17.97 -10.44
N PRO A 81 9.07 -18.60 -10.69
CA PRO A 81 8.81 -19.95 -10.20
C PRO A 81 9.65 -21.01 -10.92
N LYS A 82 9.90 -22.14 -10.25
CA LYS A 82 10.55 -23.32 -10.85
C LYS A 82 9.58 -24.45 -11.20
N ASP A 83 8.41 -24.50 -10.59
CA ASP A 83 7.47 -25.63 -10.67
C ASP A 83 6.00 -25.17 -10.67
N MET A 84 5.64 -24.24 -11.57
CA MET A 84 4.26 -23.73 -11.69
C MET A 84 3.72 -23.95 -13.10
N PRO A 85 2.86 -24.97 -13.33
CA PRO A 85 2.37 -25.31 -14.67
C PRO A 85 1.60 -24.18 -15.38
N GLU A 86 0.84 -23.39 -14.61
CA GLU A 86 0.03 -22.27 -15.11
C GLU A 86 0.85 -20.96 -15.20
N PHE A 87 2.19 -21.02 -15.18
CA PHE A 87 3.01 -19.83 -15.35
C PHE A 87 3.08 -19.43 -16.82
N GLU A 88 2.44 -18.33 -17.17
CA GLU A 88 2.33 -17.83 -18.54
C GLU A 88 3.65 -17.25 -19.11
N GLY A 89 4.69 -17.14 -18.29
CA GLY A 89 6.00 -16.64 -18.69
C GLY A 89 6.28 -15.22 -18.20
N ARG A 90 7.23 -14.56 -18.84
CA ARG A 90 7.66 -13.20 -18.50
C ARG A 90 7.41 -12.28 -19.67
N TYR A 91 7.05 -11.04 -19.35
CA TYR A 91 6.86 -10.00 -20.34
C TYR A 91 8.08 -9.08 -20.37
N PHE A 92 8.97 -9.32 -21.32
CA PHE A 92 10.27 -8.63 -21.41
C PHE A 92 10.18 -7.19 -21.95
N GLU A 93 9.01 -6.76 -22.42
CA GLU A 93 8.80 -5.39 -22.94
C GLU A 93 8.52 -4.39 -21.82
N ASN A 94 8.10 -4.85 -20.64
CA ASN A 94 7.97 -4.01 -19.45
C ASN A 94 9.36 -3.80 -18.84
N ASN A 95 10.01 -2.69 -19.21
CA ASN A 95 11.37 -2.35 -18.86
C ASN A 95 11.39 -1.37 -17.68
N VAL A 96 11.59 -1.86 -16.46
CA VAL A 96 11.65 -1.04 -15.24
C VAL A 96 13.07 -0.63 -14.86
N ASP A 97 13.21 0.45 -14.08
CA ASP A 97 14.50 0.89 -13.54
C ASP A 97 15.07 -0.09 -12.52
N THR A 98 14.19 -0.69 -11.69
CA THR A 98 14.58 -1.63 -10.64
C THR A 98 13.69 -2.87 -10.66
N GLU A 99 14.30 -4.05 -10.78
CA GLU A 99 13.60 -5.33 -10.73
C GLU A 99 13.95 -6.10 -9.44
N ILE A 100 12.94 -6.48 -8.67
CA ILE A 100 13.04 -7.35 -7.50
C ILE A 100 12.49 -8.73 -7.85
N LYS A 101 13.36 -9.73 -7.93
CA LYS A 101 13.00 -11.11 -8.32
C LYS A 101 12.59 -11.92 -7.10
N THR A 102 11.42 -12.55 -7.16
CA THR A 102 10.92 -13.45 -6.11
C THR A 102 10.74 -14.86 -6.63
N ALA A 103 10.91 -15.85 -5.74
CA ALA A 103 10.88 -17.26 -6.13
C ALA A 103 9.47 -17.86 -6.08
N ASN A 104 8.56 -17.25 -5.32
CA ASN A 104 7.18 -17.70 -5.16
C ASN A 104 6.18 -16.52 -5.15
N TYR A 105 4.91 -16.83 -5.37
CA TYR A 105 3.84 -15.84 -5.46
C TYR A 105 3.63 -15.07 -4.15
N ILE A 106 3.81 -15.73 -3.00
CA ILE A 106 3.62 -15.13 -1.68
C ILE A 106 4.66 -14.01 -1.47
N GLU A 107 5.93 -14.30 -1.75
CA GLU A 107 7.02 -13.32 -1.72
C GLU A 107 6.77 -12.17 -2.69
N ARG A 108 6.29 -12.47 -3.91
CA ARG A 108 5.94 -11.44 -4.90
C ARG A 108 4.86 -10.49 -4.36
N MET A 109 3.75 -11.04 -3.89
CA MET A 109 2.59 -10.29 -3.42
C MET A 109 2.95 -9.41 -2.21
N PHE A 110 3.64 -9.98 -1.21
CA PHE A 110 4.08 -9.19 -0.07
C PHE A 110 5.21 -8.22 -0.41
N GLY A 111 6.08 -8.56 -1.37
CA GLY A 111 7.11 -7.66 -1.89
C GLY A 111 6.52 -6.40 -2.51
N LEU A 112 5.50 -6.54 -3.36
CA LEU A 112 4.75 -5.41 -3.94
C LEU A 112 4.20 -4.48 -2.85
N MET A 113 3.64 -5.07 -1.79
CA MET A 113 3.09 -4.32 -0.66
C MET A 113 4.17 -3.71 0.22
N ASP A 114 5.34 -4.33 0.35
CA ASP A 114 6.43 -3.84 1.20
C ASP A 114 7.09 -2.60 0.60
N VAL A 115 7.34 -2.62 -0.72
CA VAL A 115 8.04 -1.52 -1.43
C VAL A 115 7.13 -0.34 -1.82
N SER A 116 5.81 -0.49 -1.68
CA SER A 116 4.84 0.59 -1.96
C SER A 116 4.40 1.30 -0.67
N ASP A 117 4.22 2.62 -0.71
CA ASP A 117 3.64 3.39 0.40
C ASP A 117 2.11 3.47 0.29
N ALA A 118 1.56 3.35 -0.93
CA ALA A 118 0.12 3.34 -1.25
C ALA A 118 -0.20 2.33 -2.36
N VAL A 119 -1.47 1.92 -2.46
CA VAL A 119 -1.96 0.95 -3.46
C VAL A 119 -3.15 1.52 -4.22
N ILE A 120 -3.14 1.35 -5.54
CA ILE A 120 -4.26 1.59 -6.45
C ILE A 120 -4.64 0.26 -7.10
N CYS A 121 -5.87 -0.21 -6.85
CA CYS A 121 -6.42 -1.42 -7.45
C CYS A 121 -7.39 -1.05 -8.58
N MET A 122 -7.02 -1.38 -9.81
CA MET A 122 -7.84 -1.22 -11.01
C MET A 122 -8.59 -2.52 -11.33
N GLN A 123 -9.35 -2.54 -12.42
CA GLN A 123 -9.98 -3.77 -12.91
C GLN A 123 -8.89 -4.79 -13.30
N GLY A 124 -9.09 -6.05 -12.90
CA GLY A 124 -8.13 -7.11 -13.17
C GLY A 124 -8.66 -8.51 -12.87
N GLY A 125 -7.77 -9.49 -13.01
CA GLY A 125 -8.08 -10.90 -12.80
C GLY A 125 -7.89 -11.38 -11.36
N THR A 126 -7.67 -12.67 -11.20
CA THR A 126 -7.47 -13.33 -9.89
C THR A 126 -6.24 -12.81 -9.14
N GLY A 127 -5.18 -12.43 -9.86
CA GLY A 127 -4.00 -11.78 -9.27
C GLY A 127 -4.38 -10.48 -8.55
N THR A 128 -5.00 -9.55 -9.28
CA THR A 128 -5.49 -8.28 -8.74
C THR A 128 -6.48 -8.47 -7.59
N LEU A 129 -7.38 -9.45 -7.69
CA LEU A 129 -8.31 -9.82 -6.63
C LEU A 129 -7.57 -10.22 -5.34
N SER A 130 -6.52 -11.03 -5.45
CA SER A 130 -5.72 -11.45 -4.29
C SER A 130 -4.90 -10.31 -3.69
N GLU A 131 -4.36 -9.42 -4.51
CA GLU A 131 -3.60 -8.24 -4.09
C GLU A 131 -4.53 -7.25 -3.37
N TRP A 132 -5.70 -6.95 -3.93
CA TRP A 132 -6.73 -6.12 -3.30
C TRP A 132 -7.20 -6.70 -1.97
N ALA A 133 -7.61 -7.98 -1.93
CA ALA A 133 -8.15 -8.59 -0.72
C ALA A 133 -7.12 -8.58 0.42
N THR A 134 -5.84 -8.82 0.08
CA THR A 134 -4.74 -8.74 1.05
C THR A 134 -4.50 -7.31 1.51
N ALA A 135 -4.45 -6.34 0.60
CA ALA A 135 -4.29 -4.92 0.94
C ALA A 135 -5.44 -4.42 1.84
N TRP A 136 -6.67 -4.84 1.55
CA TRP A 136 -7.85 -4.49 2.34
C TRP A 136 -7.81 -5.09 3.75
N LEU A 137 -7.46 -6.37 3.87
CA LEU A 137 -7.26 -7.02 5.16
C LEU A 137 -6.15 -6.33 5.97
N LEU A 138 -5.00 -6.04 5.35
CA LEU A 138 -3.92 -5.31 6.01
C LEU A 138 -4.39 -3.92 6.46
N ALA A 139 -5.20 -3.24 5.63
CA ALA A 139 -5.70 -1.92 5.97
C ALA A 139 -6.62 -1.95 7.20
N HIS A 140 -7.47 -2.97 7.32
CA HIS A 140 -8.25 -3.23 8.53
C HIS A 140 -7.37 -3.54 9.75
N LEU A 141 -6.41 -4.46 9.63
CA LEU A 141 -5.54 -4.86 10.75
C LEU A 141 -4.70 -3.68 11.28
N TYR A 142 -4.30 -2.78 10.39
CA TYR A 142 -3.55 -1.57 10.72
C TYR A 142 -4.43 -0.32 10.75
N TYR A 143 -5.72 -0.42 11.09
CA TYR A 143 -6.66 0.71 11.10
C TYR A 143 -6.05 1.98 11.71
N GLY A 144 -6.16 3.11 10.99
CA GLY A 144 -5.58 4.40 11.37
C GLY A 144 -4.06 4.53 11.19
N ASN A 145 -3.34 3.45 10.85
CA ASN A 145 -1.91 3.43 10.53
C ASN A 145 -1.60 2.69 9.21
N HIS A 146 -2.63 2.26 8.48
CA HIS A 146 -2.47 1.50 7.25
C HIS A 146 -1.97 2.37 6.10
N LYS A 147 -1.40 1.68 5.11
CA LYS A 147 -1.09 2.25 3.81
C LYS A 147 -2.39 2.67 3.10
N PRO A 148 -2.41 3.79 2.37
CA PRO A 148 -3.54 4.18 1.53
C PRO A 148 -3.95 3.08 0.55
N LEU A 149 -5.25 2.88 0.42
CA LEU A 149 -5.86 1.94 -0.53
C LEU A 149 -6.91 2.67 -1.35
N ILE A 150 -6.70 2.74 -2.66
CA ILE A 150 -7.62 3.35 -3.62
C ILE A 150 -8.12 2.25 -4.55
N LEU A 151 -9.43 2.18 -4.72
CA LEU A 151 -10.11 1.28 -5.64
C LEU A 151 -10.53 2.12 -6.85
N TYR A 152 -9.87 1.94 -7.99
CA TYR A 152 -10.07 2.78 -9.17
C TYR A 152 -11.03 2.14 -10.16
N GLY A 153 -12.09 2.87 -10.51
CA GLY A 153 -13.13 2.51 -11.45
C GLY A 153 -14.48 2.20 -10.78
N SER A 154 -15.56 2.61 -11.44
CA SER A 154 -16.93 2.55 -10.88
C SER A 154 -17.46 1.15 -10.60
N PHE A 155 -16.89 0.12 -11.24
CA PHE A 155 -17.23 -1.28 -10.97
C PHE A 155 -16.98 -1.67 -9.49
N TRP A 156 -16.07 -0.98 -8.80
CA TRP A 156 -15.80 -1.24 -7.39
C TRP A 156 -16.98 -0.97 -6.47
N HIS A 157 -17.90 -0.06 -6.84
CA HIS A 157 -19.12 0.16 -6.08
C HIS A 157 -19.98 -1.10 -6.00
N GLU A 158 -20.13 -1.81 -7.13
CA GLU A 158 -20.89 -3.06 -7.20
C GLU A 158 -20.17 -4.18 -6.45
N VAL A 159 -18.85 -4.31 -6.63
CA VAL A 159 -18.02 -5.30 -5.92
C VAL A 159 -18.16 -5.12 -4.41
N MET A 160 -17.97 -3.89 -3.91
CA MET A 160 -18.08 -3.62 -2.47
C MET A 160 -19.50 -3.80 -1.94
N SER A 161 -20.52 -3.53 -2.76
CA SER A 161 -21.92 -3.83 -2.40
C SER A 161 -22.13 -5.34 -2.17
N VAL A 162 -21.60 -6.20 -3.05
CA VAL A 162 -21.65 -7.66 -2.90
C VAL A 162 -20.92 -8.09 -1.64
N MET A 163 -19.71 -7.57 -1.40
CA MET A 163 -18.94 -7.90 -0.20
C MET A 163 -19.69 -7.52 1.08
N ASN A 164 -20.22 -6.30 1.15
CA ASN A 164 -20.95 -5.81 2.31
C ASN A 164 -22.29 -6.51 2.55
N THR A 165 -22.91 -7.02 1.47
CA THR A 165 -24.19 -7.75 1.57
C THR A 165 -23.99 -9.18 2.05
N HIS A 166 -22.93 -9.85 1.61
CA HIS A 166 -22.78 -11.30 1.77
C HIS A 166 -21.72 -11.74 2.77
N PHE A 167 -20.78 -10.86 3.14
CA PHE A 167 -19.75 -11.13 4.14
C PHE A 167 -20.00 -10.34 5.42
N PHE A 168 -19.45 -10.83 6.53
CA PHE A 168 -19.52 -10.16 7.84
C PHE A 168 -18.49 -9.02 7.93
N ILE A 169 -18.68 -7.97 7.12
CA ILE A 169 -17.80 -6.81 7.04
C ILE A 169 -18.26 -5.75 8.05
N GLY A 170 -17.37 -5.32 8.93
CA GLY A 170 -17.64 -4.24 9.89
C GLY A 170 -17.61 -2.84 9.26
N GLU A 171 -18.10 -1.85 10.01
CA GLU A 171 -18.07 -0.44 9.57
C GLU A 171 -16.64 0.06 9.29
N LYS A 172 -15.65 -0.41 10.07
CA LYS A 172 -14.25 0.05 9.94
C LYS A 172 -13.63 -0.40 8.63
N GLU A 173 -13.91 -1.62 8.20
CA GLU A 173 -13.42 -2.18 6.93
C GLU A 173 -13.91 -1.35 5.74
N ASN A 174 -15.07 -0.69 5.84
CA ASN A 174 -15.61 0.18 4.80
C ASN A 174 -15.01 1.59 4.78
N THR A 175 -14.19 1.96 5.77
CA THR A 175 -13.57 3.29 5.85
C THR A 175 -12.07 3.28 5.55
N VAL A 176 -11.45 2.11 5.34
CA VAL A 176 -10.00 2.01 5.08
C VAL A 176 -9.60 2.17 3.61
N TYR A 177 -10.57 2.26 2.70
CA TYR A 177 -10.33 2.49 1.28
C TYR A 177 -11.17 3.65 0.75
N ARG A 178 -10.80 4.16 -0.43
CA ARG A 178 -11.59 5.12 -1.21
C ARG A 178 -11.84 4.57 -2.60
N ILE A 179 -13.05 4.73 -3.12
CA ILE A 179 -13.35 4.45 -4.52
C ILE A 179 -13.18 5.75 -5.30
N ALA A 180 -12.52 5.68 -6.47
CA ALA A 180 -12.34 6.79 -7.38
C ALA A 180 -12.74 6.37 -8.79
N ASP A 181 -13.76 7.00 -9.36
CA ASP A 181 -14.33 6.63 -10.66
C ASP A 181 -13.51 7.13 -11.85
N ASN A 182 -12.66 8.13 -11.61
CA ASN A 182 -11.88 8.82 -12.63
C ASN A 182 -10.62 9.44 -12.02
N LEU A 183 -9.78 10.03 -12.87
CA LEU A 183 -8.49 10.59 -12.48
C LEU A 183 -8.61 11.77 -11.48
N GLU A 184 -9.66 12.58 -11.59
CA GLU A 184 -9.88 13.71 -10.66
C GLU A 184 -10.17 13.21 -9.24
N GLU A 185 -11.07 12.24 -9.11
CA GLU A 185 -11.37 11.60 -7.83
C GLU A 185 -10.17 10.84 -7.26
N LEU A 186 -9.33 10.25 -8.12
CA LEU A 186 -8.09 9.61 -7.68
C LEU A 186 -7.12 10.64 -7.08
N HIS A 187 -7.01 11.83 -7.67
CA HIS A 187 -6.19 12.91 -7.12
C HIS A 187 -6.72 13.36 -5.75
N GLU A 188 -8.04 13.53 -5.63
CA GLU A 188 -8.67 13.88 -4.35
C GLU A 188 -8.43 12.81 -3.29
N ALA A 189 -8.61 11.53 -3.65
CA ALA A 189 -8.38 10.41 -2.75
C ALA A 189 -6.92 10.34 -2.27
N LEU A 190 -5.95 10.51 -3.17
CA LEU A 190 -4.52 10.58 -2.81
C LEU A 190 -4.24 11.75 -1.88
N TRP A 191 -4.75 12.95 -2.20
CA TRP A 191 -4.56 14.13 -1.37
C TRP A 191 -5.11 13.94 0.05
N LEU A 192 -6.33 13.40 0.19
CA LEU A 192 -6.91 13.09 1.49
C LEU A 192 -6.06 12.11 2.30
N PHE A 193 -5.53 11.06 1.65
CA PHE A 193 -4.62 10.11 2.31
C PHE A 193 -3.30 10.75 2.73
N GLU A 194 -2.72 11.64 1.91
CA GLU A 194 -1.52 12.39 2.28
C GLU A 194 -1.76 13.26 3.53
N GLN A 195 -2.92 13.91 3.61
CA GLN A 195 -3.30 14.73 4.77
C GLN A 195 -3.45 13.88 6.04
N GLU A 196 -4.09 12.70 5.94
CA GLU A 196 -4.18 11.76 7.05
C GLU A 196 -2.80 11.29 7.52
N ILE A 197 -1.92 10.92 6.60
CA ILE A 197 -0.56 10.47 6.93
C ILE A 197 0.23 11.60 7.61
N ALA A 198 0.15 12.82 7.08
CA ALA A 198 0.79 13.99 7.68
C ALA A 198 0.29 14.24 9.11
N GLN A 199 -1.03 14.13 9.35
CA GLN A 199 -1.63 14.28 10.67
C GLN A 199 -1.17 13.18 11.64
N ARG A 200 -1.10 11.93 11.19
CA ARG A 200 -0.57 10.79 11.98
C ARG A 200 0.86 11.09 12.42
N CYS A 201 1.73 11.53 11.51
CA CYS A 201 3.13 11.82 11.82
C CYS A 201 3.32 12.99 12.79
N GLN A 202 2.51 14.05 12.66
CA GLN A 202 2.54 15.16 13.63
C GLN A 202 2.09 14.70 15.03
N THR A 203 1.11 13.80 15.10
CA THR A 203 0.61 13.25 16.37
C THR A 203 1.66 12.35 17.02
N THR A 204 2.29 11.46 16.27
CA THR A 204 3.38 10.60 16.75
C THR A 204 4.59 11.42 17.22
N ALA A 205 4.95 12.49 16.51
CA ALA A 205 6.02 13.39 16.93
C ALA A 205 5.71 14.10 18.26
N LYS A 206 4.46 14.59 18.44
CA LYS A 206 4.01 15.21 19.70
C LYS A 206 4.01 14.21 20.86
N GLN A 207 3.55 12.98 20.64
CA GLN A 207 3.56 11.92 21.66
C GLN A 207 4.98 11.49 22.02
N GLY A 208 5.88 11.33 21.05
CA GLY A 208 7.30 11.03 21.29
C GLY A 208 8.01 12.14 22.07
N ALA A 209 7.72 13.40 21.76
CA ALA A 209 8.23 14.54 22.51
C ALA A 209 7.74 14.52 23.97
N ALA A 210 6.45 14.28 24.20
CA ALA A 210 5.86 14.18 25.54
C ALA A 210 6.44 13.01 26.36
N VAL A 211 6.59 11.82 25.76
CA VAL A 211 7.22 10.66 26.42
C VAL A 211 8.68 10.94 26.74
N SER A 212 9.43 11.59 25.84
CA SER A 212 10.83 11.98 26.11
C SER A 212 10.94 13.01 27.24
N GLN A 213 9.97 13.92 27.38
CA GLN A 213 9.92 14.89 28.47
C GLN A 213 9.56 14.22 29.81
N VAL A 214 8.70 13.21 29.81
CA VAL A 214 8.39 12.39 30.99
C VAL A 214 9.60 11.56 31.42
N LEU A 215 10.34 10.97 30.48
CA LEU A 215 11.55 10.17 30.76
C LEU A 215 12.78 11.02 31.12
N LYS A 216 12.80 12.31 30.78
CA LYS A 216 13.83 13.27 31.19
C LYS A 216 13.56 13.94 32.54
N LYS A 217 12.42 13.70 33.20
CA LYS A 217 12.26 14.13 34.59
C LYS A 217 13.20 13.31 35.47
N PRO A 218 14.08 13.93 36.27
CA PRO A 218 14.90 13.17 37.20
C PRO A 218 13.97 12.41 38.14
N PHE A 219 14.20 11.10 38.24
CA PHE A 219 13.56 10.22 39.20
C PHE A 219 14.11 10.57 40.60
N SER A 220 13.71 11.72 41.15
CA SER A 220 14.13 12.14 42.49
C SER A 220 12.94 12.55 43.33
N GLN A 221 12.68 11.70 44.33
CA GLN A 221 12.09 12.00 45.63
C GLN A 221 10.59 12.37 45.67
N SER A 222 9.73 11.36 45.57
CA SER A 222 8.48 11.36 46.37
C SER A 222 7.91 9.97 46.71
N LEU A 223 8.58 8.87 46.33
CA LEU A 223 8.12 7.50 46.59
C LEU A 223 8.62 6.90 47.93
N THR A 224 8.92 7.75 48.91
CA THR A 224 9.28 7.31 50.28
C THR A 224 8.28 7.76 51.35
N ALA A 225 7.14 8.34 50.97
CA ALA A 225 6.09 8.75 51.92
C ALA A 225 4.85 7.83 51.95
N ALA A 226 4.69 6.90 50.99
CA ALA A 226 3.48 6.08 50.87
C ALA A 226 3.57 4.66 51.46
N LEU A 227 4.72 4.25 52.03
CA LEU A 227 4.93 2.87 52.52
C LEU A 227 5.43 2.77 53.98
N LYS A 228 5.07 3.73 54.84
CA LYS A 228 5.32 3.65 56.31
C LYS A 228 4.08 3.85 57.19
N GLY A 229 2.88 3.73 56.63
CA GLY A 229 1.62 4.01 57.34
C GLY A 229 0.66 2.82 57.49
N ALA A 230 1.10 1.59 57.29
CA ALA A 230 0.24 0.42 57.46
C ALA A 230 1.06 -0.76 57.99
N TYR A 231 1.24 -0.82 59.31
CA TYR A 231 1.30 -2.03 60.14
C TYR A 231 1.33 -1.57 61.60
N VAL A 232 0.17 -1.64 62.25
CA VAL A 232 0.02 -1.89 63.69
C VAL A 232 0.07 -3.41 63.86
#